data_AF-A0A842IXZ7-F1
#
_entry.id   AF-A0A842IXZ7-F1
#
_cell.length_a   1.000
_cell.length_b   1.000
_cell.length_c   1.000
_cell.angle_alpha   90.00
_cell.angle_beta   90.00
_cell.angle_gamma   90.00
#
_symmetry.space_group_name_H-M   'P 1'
#
loop_
_entity.id
_entity.type
_entity.pdbx_description
1 polymer ?
#
loop_
_entity_poly.entity_id
_entity_poly.type
_entity_poly.pdbx_seq_one_letter_code
_entity_poly.pdbx_strand_id
1 'polypeptide(L)'
;MKVLYQFNKILLIITLVLYVTIFLGLYAQIVLGGIQILSAIGITFLWNRFENKYKKQLLIYWLITLSYGIGWLLEIDLNDSWWILAIVIIPMSIAIYFVWLLSNLKNIQS
;
A
#
# COMPACT_ATOMS: atom_id res chain seq x y z
N MET A 1 -5.12 6.57 15.11
CA MET A 1 -5.23 5.75 13.87
C MET A 1 -6.39 6.12 12.94
N LYS A 2 -7.56 6.56 13.43
CA LYS A 2 -8.76 6.83 12.61
C LYS A 2 -8.52 7.77 11.41
N VAL A 3 -7.80 8.87 11.63
CA VAL A 3 -7.49 9.87 10.59
C VAL A 3 -6.61 9.29 9.47
N LEU A 4 -5.51 8.61 9.84
CA LEU A 4 -4.62 7.94 8.89
C LEU A 4 -5.36 6.91 8.02
N TYR A 5 -6.25 6.12 8.63
CA TYR A 5 -7.10 5.17 7.89
C TYR A 5 -8.02 5.88 6.88
N GLN A 6 -8.75 6.90 7.32
CA GLN A 6 -9.68 7.62 6.43
C GLN A 6 -8.94 8.30 5.27
N PHE A 7 -7.79 8.91 5.57
CA PHE A 7 -6.96 9.56 4.56
C PHE A 7 -6.47 8.57 3.49
N ASN A 8 -5.87 7.45 3.92
CA ASN A 8 -5.41 6.42 2.99
C ASN A 8 -6.55 5.76 2.21
N LYS A 9 -7.72 5.57 2.85
CA LYS A 9 -8.92 5.03 2.18
C LYS A 9 -9.44 5.98 1.10
N ILE A 10 -9.54 7.28 1.40
CA ILE A 10 -10.02 8.28 0.43
C ILE A 10 -9.08 8.32 -0.77
N LEU A 11 -7.76 8.35 -0.54
CA LEU A 11 -6.77 8.34 -1.64
C LEU A 11 -6.86 7.07 -2.50
N LEU A 12 -7.09 5.89 -1.89
CA LEU A 12 -7.31 4.66 -2.63
C LEU A 12 -8.56 4.75 -3.53
N ILE A 13 -9.67 5.27 -3.00
CA ILE A 13 -10.91 5.44 -3.77
C ILE A 13 -10.72 6.43 -4.92
N ILE A 14 -10.07 7.57 -4.66
CA ILE A 14 -9.76 8.56 -5.69
C ILE A 14 -8.90 7.92 -6.79
N THR A 15 -7.88 7.13 -6.41
CA THR A 15 -7.01 6.43 -7.36
C THR A 15 -7.80 5.44 -8.23
N LEU A 16 -8.71 4.66 -7.63
CA LEU A 16 -9.61 3.76 -8.36
C LEU A 16 -10.55 4.49 -9.32
N VAL A 17 -11.09 5.65 -8.93
CA VAL A 17 -11.92 6.49 -9.82
C VAL A 17 -11.08 7.07 -10.96
N LEU A 18 -9.85 7.51 -10.69
CA LEU A 18 -8.93 8.03 -11.70
C LEU A 18 -8.49 6.95 -12.69
N TYR A 19 -8.52 5.67 -12.32
CA TYR A 19 -8.30 4.56 -13.26
C TYR A 19 -9.32 4.48 -14.38
N VAL A 20 -10.49 5.15 -14.29
CA VAL A 20 -11.41 5.33 -15.44
C VAL A 20 -10.73 6.10 -16.58
N THR A 21 -9.80 6.99 -16.27
CA THR A 21 -9.00 7.74 -17.25
C THR A 21 -7.66 7.08 -17.58
N ILE A 22 -7.37 5.90 -16.99
CA ILE A 22 -6.16 5.05 -17.08
C ILE A 22 -4.85 5.81 -16.75
N PHE A 23 -4.48 6.82 -17.53
CA PHE A 23 -3.27 7.61 -17.36
C PHE A 23 -3.20 8.30 -15.99
N LEU A 24 -4.26 8.98 -15.56
CA LEU A 24 -4.24 9.65 -14.24
C LEU A 24 -4.25 8.63 -13.09
N GLY A 25 -4.84 7.45 -13.30
CA GLY A 25 -4.83 6.36 -12.32
C GLY A 25 -3.41 5.88 -11.98
N LEU A 26 -2.57 5.73 -13.01
CA LEU A 26 -1.16 5.34 -12.84
C LEU A 26 -0.36 6.39 -12.05
N TYR A 27 -0.49 7.67 -12.38
CA TYR A 27 0.18 8.74 -11.62
C TYR A 27 -0.33 8.83 -10.18
N ALA A 28 -1.65 8.76 -9.99
CA ALA A 28 -2.27 8.78 -8.67
C ALA A 28 -1.81 7.58 -7.81
N GLN A 29 -1.62 6.41 -8.43
CA GLN A 29 -1.10 5.22 -7.74
C GLN A 29 0.32 5.43 -7.22
N ILE A 30 1.20 6.10 -7.97
CA ILE A 30 2.57 6.42 -7.50
C ILE A 30 2.50 7.32 -6.27
N VAL A 31 1.67 8.37 -6.32
CA VAL A 31 1.45 9.29 -5.19
C VAL A 31 0.88 8.55 -3.98
N LEU A 32 -0.13 7.69 -4.20
CA LEU A 32 -0.73 6.83 -3.17
C LEU A 32 0.32 5.94 -2.52
N GLY A 33 1.15 5.25 -3.32
CA GLY A 33 2.21 4.38 -2.83
C GLY A 33 3.20 5.11 -1.93
N GLY A 34 3.64 6.31 -2.34
CA GLY A 34 4.52 7.15 -1.52
C GLY A 34 3.90 7.52 -0.17
N ILE A 35 2.64 7.97 -0.17
CA ILE A 35 1.89 8.31 1.05
C ILE A 35 1.73 7.09 1.96
N GLN A 36 1.49 5.91 1.39
CA GLN A 36 1.34 4.66 2.14
C GLN A 36 2.65 4.23 2.78
N ILE A 37 3.79 4.34 2.08
CA ILE A 37 5.11 4.06 2.65
C ILE A 37 5.41 5.01 3.82
N LEU A 38 5.16 6.31 3.65
CA LEU A 38 5.32 7.30 4.73
C LEU A 38 4.41 6.98 5.93
N SER A 39 3.17 6.58 5.67
CA SER A 39 2.23 6.15 6.70
C SER A 39 2.75 4.90 7.42
N ALA A 40 3.28 3.92 6.69
CA ALA A 40 3.82 2.67 7.23
C ALA A 40 5.04 2.91 8.11
N ILE A 41 5.92 3.84 7.72
CA ILE A 41 7.05 4.29 8.54
C ILE A 41 6.53 4.90 9.85
N GLY A 42 5.56 5.80 9.77
CA GLY A 42 4.92 6.40 10.95
C GLY A 42 4.31 5.36 11.90
N ILE A 43 3.64 4.34 11.37
CA ILE A 43 3.10 3.22 12.16
C ILE A 43 4.22 2.38 12.77
N THR A 44 5.31 2.17 12.05
CA THR A 44 6.45 1.38 12.53
C THR A 44 7.11 2.02 13.75
N PHE A 45 7.12 3.35 13.88
CA PHE A 45 7.56 4.00 15.12
C PHE A 45 6.65 3.74 16.33
N LEU A 46 5.38 3.41 16.09
CA LEU A 46 4.41 3.05 17.13
C LEU A 46 4.42 1.55 17.46
N TRP A 47 5.39 0.78 16.96
CA TRP A 47 5.50 -0.68 17.08
C TRP A 47 5.26 -1.21 18.50
N ASN A 48 5.80 -0.54 19.51
CA ASN A 48 5.68 -0.97 20.91
C ASN A 48 4.25 -0.94 21.45
N ARG A 49 3.33 -0.23 20.79
CA ARG A 49 1.92 -0.12 21.20
C ARG A 49 1.02 -1.22 20.62
N PHE A 50 1.54 -2.10 19.75
CA PHE A 50 0.74 -3.12 19.07
C PHE A 50 1.02 -4.54 19.57
N GLU A 51 -0.03 -5.35 19.57
CA GLU A 51 0.07 -6.79 19.79
C GLU A 51 0.86 -7.49 18.67
N ASN A 52 1.44 -8.65 18.98
CA ASN A 52 2.27 -9.43 18.06
C ASN A 52 1.56 -9.78 16.74
N LYS A 53 0.22 -9.92 16.74
CA LYS A 53 -0.56 -10.17 15.52
C LYS A 53 -0.40 -9.05 14.49
N TYR A 54 -0.53 -7.79 14.91
CA TYR A 54 -0.47 -6.64 14.01
C TYR A 54 0.95 -6.30 13.60
N LYS A 55 1.92 -6.54 14.49
CA LYS A 55 3.35 -6.51 14.15
C LYS A 55 3.67 -7.46 13.00
N LYS A 56 3.16 -8.70 13.06
CA LYS A 56 3.33 -9.68 11.97
C LYS A 56 2.71 -9.21 10.66
N GLN A 57 1.50 -8.63 10.69
CA GLN A 57 0.85 -8.09 9.49
C GLN A 57 1.62 -6.91 8.89
N LEU A 58 2.16 -6.02 9.73
CA LEU A 58 2.98 -4.90 9.27
C LEU A 58 4.31 -5.39 8.68
N LEU A 59 4.90 -6.44 9.25
CA LEU A 59 6.10 -7.09 8.70
C LEU A 59 5.81 -7.71 7.33
N ILE A 60 4.67 -8.39 7.16
CA ILE A 60 4.21 -8.92 5.86
C ILE A 60 4.05 -7.78 4.85
N TYR A 61 3.42 -6.67 5.24
CA TYR A 61 3.31 -5.48 4.37
C TYR A 61 4.68 -5.00 3.90
N TRP A 62 5.64 -4.85 4.82
CA TRP A 62 7.00 -4.42 4.51
C TRP A 62 7.72 -5.40 3.58
N LEU A 63 7.62 -6.70 3.85
CA LEU A 63 8.23 -7.72 2.99
C LEU A 63 7.68 -7.64 1.56
N ILE A 64 6.36 -7.63 1.39
CA ILE A 64 5.75 -7.57 0.05
C ILE A 64 6.13 -6.27 -0.67
N THR A 65 6.07 -5.13 0.03
CA THR A 65 6.37 -3.81 -0.55
C THR A 65 7.84 -3.70 -0.95
N LEU A 66 8.76 -4.17 -0.11
CA LEU A 66 10.20 -4.17 -0.42
C LEU A 66 10.53 -5.17 -1.52
N SER A 67 9.97 -6.37 -1.50
CA SER A 67 10.16 -7.35 -2.57
C SER A 67 9.69 -6.81 -3.91
N TYR A 68 8.54 -6.14 -3.95
CA TYR A 68 8.04 -5.48 -5.14
C TYR A 68 9.00 -4.38 -5.62
N GLY A 69 9.43 -3.47 -4.73
CA GLY A 69 10.37 -2.41 -5.08
C GLY A 69 11.74 -2.91 -5.56
N ILE A 70 12.28 -3.94 -4.91
CA ILE A 70 13.53 -4.59 -5.31
C ILE A 70 13.39 -5.25 -6.69
N GLY A 71 12.26 -5.91 -6.96
CA GLY A 71 11.99 -6.52 -8.26
C GLY A 71 12.06 -5.51 -9.40
N TRP A 72 11.56 -4.30 -9.18
CA TRP A 72 11.69 -3.19 -10.13
C TRP A 72 13.13 -2.66 -10.25
N LEU A 73 13.87 -2.55 -9.15
CA LEU A 73 15.27 -2.08 -9.17
C LEU A 73 16.21 -3.06 -9.88
N LEU A 74 15.89 -4.35 -9.88
CA LEU A 74 16.67 -5.38 -10.56
C LEU A 74 16.31 -5.54 -12.04
N GLU A 75 15.41 -4.68 -12.56
CA GLU A 75 14.94 -4.73 -13.96
C GLU A 75 14.52 -6.15 -14.36
N ILE A 76 13.81 -6.86 -13.47
CA ILE A 76 13.34 -8.22 -13.77
C ILE A 76 12.51 -8.14 -15.05
N ASP A 77 12.99 -8.82 -16.09
CA ASP A 77 12.35 -8.79 -17.39
C ASP A 77 10.97 -9.44 -17.30
N LEU A 78 9.95 -8.61 -17.39
CA LEU A 78 8.56 -9.02 -17.37
C LEU A 78 8.11 -9.11 -18.81
N ASN A 79 7.85 -10.32 -19.27
CA ASN A 79 7.24 -10.58 -20.57
C ASN A 79 6.06 -9.61 -20.83
N ASP A 80 5.96 -9.05 -22.04
CA ASP A 80 4.99 -8.04 -22.49
C ASP A 80 3.51 -8.38 -22.25
N SER A 81 3.18 -9.60 -21.82
CA SER A 81 1.84 -10.00 -21.41
C SER A 81 1.53 -9.69 -19.92
N TRP A 82 2.56 -9.50 -19.09
CA TRP A 82 2.45 -9.41 -17.63
C TRP A 82 2.56 -7.98 -17.07
N TRP A 83 2.74 -6.97 -17.93
CA TRP A 83 2.89 -5.56 -17.49
C TRP A 83 1.70 -5.05 -16.68
N ILE A 84 0.46 -5.40 -17.05
CA ILE A 84 -0.75 -4.97 -16.32
C ILE A 84 -0.72 -5.54 -14.89
N LEU A 85 -0.33 -6.81 -14.76
CA LEU A 85 -0.22 -7.45 -13.45
C LEU A 85 0.82 -6.74 -12.60
N ALA A 86 2.00 -6.47 -13.16
CA ALA A 86 3.10 -5.87 -12.44
C ALA A 86 2.90 -4.39 -12.10
N ILE A 87 2.33 -3.59 -13.00
CA ILE A 87 2.23 -2.13 -12.86
C ILE A 87 0.92 -1.72 -12.18
N VAL A 88 -0.17 -2.46 -12.38
CA VAL A 88 -1.50 -2.09 -11.87
C VAL A 88 -1.93 -3.01 -10.74
N ILE A 89 -2.04 -4.32 -11.00
CA ILE A 89 -2.70 -5.23 -10.07
C ILE A 89 -1.90 -5.43 -8.78
N ILE A 90 -0.58 -5.66 -8.87
CA ILE A 90 0.26 -5.87 -7.69
C ILE A 90 0.28 -4.62 -6.79
N PRO A 91 0.60 -3.41 -7.28
CA PRO A 91 0.56 -2.19 -6.45
C PRO A 91 -0.79 -1.92 -5.82
N MET A 92 -1.88 -2.10 -6.57
CA MET A 92 -3.22 -1.88 -6.02
C MET A 92 -3.55 -2.90 -4.94
N SER A 93 -3.13 -4.15 -5.10
CA SER A 93 -3.30 -5.20 -4.08
C SER A 93 -2.53 -4.86 -2.79
N ILE A 94 -1.29 -4.36 -2.92
CA ILE A 94 -0.48 -3.87 -1.79
C ILE A 94 -1.19 -2.69 -1.10
N ALA A 95 -1.71 -1.75 -1.89
CA ALA A 95 -2.40 -0.57 -1.39
C ALA A 95 -3.71 -0.92 -0.64
N ILE A 96 -4.49 -1.86 -1.18
CA ILE A 96 -5.69 -2.39 -0.54
C ILE A 96 -5.33 -3.08 0.78
N TYR A 97 -4.31 -3.94 0.76
CA TYR A 97 -3.84 -4.64 1.96
C TYR A 97 -3.43 -3.65 3.06
N PHE A 98 -2.74 -2.56 2.70
CA PHE A 98 -2.34 -1.53 3.66
C PHE A 98 -3.55 -0.80 4.27
N VAL A 99 -4.55 -0.43 3.46
CA VAL A 99 -5.79 0.18 3.96
C VAL A 99 -6.55 -0.78 4.89
N TRP A 100 -6.58 -2.07 4.56
CA TRP A 100 -7.15 -3.11 5.44
C TRP A 100 -6.39 -3.22 6.76
N LEU A 101 -5.06 -3.22 6.74
CA LEU A 101 -4.21 -3.23 7.94
C LEU A 101 -4.49 -2.01 8.83
N LEU A 102 -4.57 -0.81 8.24
CA LEU A 102 -4.97 0.41 8.94
C LEU A 102 -6.37 0.32 9.55
N SER A 103 -7.31 -0.35 8.87
CA SER A 103 -8.67 -0.55 9.37
C SER A 103 -8.70 -1.41 10.64
N ASN A 104 -7.86 -2.45 10.70
CA ASN A 104 -7.73 -3.30 11.87
C ASN A 104 -7.08 -2.55 13.03
N LEU A 105 -6.01 -1.80 12.75
CA LEU A 105 -5.32 -0.97 13.75
C LEU A 105 -6.21 0.15 14.32
N LYS A 106 -7.12 0.68 13.51
CA LYS A 106 -8.11 1.68 13.92
C LYS A 106 -8.99 1.18 15.06
N ASN A 107 -9.44 -0.07 15.01
CA ASN A 107 -10.40 -0.64 15.95
C ASN A 107 -9.81 -0.92 17.34
N ILE A 108 -8.48 -0.90 17.48
CA ILE A 108 -7.77 -1.17 18.75
C ILE A 108 -7.54 0.12 19.55
N GLN A 109 -7.39 1.26 18.86
CA GLN A 109 -7.13 2.56 19.49
C GLN A 109 -8.40 3.40 19.72
N SER A 110 -9.59 2.82 19.60
CA SER A 110 -10.87 3.50 19.88
C SER A 110 -11.51 2.98 21.15
#